data_AF-A0A965F8M0-F1
#
_entry.id   AF-A0A965F8M0-F1
#
_cell.length_a   1.000
_cell.length_b   1.000
_cell.length_c   1.000
_cell.angle_alpha   90.00
_cell.angle_beta   90.00
_cell.angle_gamma   90.00
#
_symmetry.space_group_name_H-M   'P 1'
#
loop_
_entity.id
_entity.type
_entity.pdbx_description
1 polymer ?
#
loop_
_entity_poly.entity_id
_entity_poly.type
_entity_poly.pdbx_seq_one_letter_code
_entity_poly.pdbx_strand_id
1 'polypeptide(L)' 'MKKLTSMQMNQGGTQDQQTEIYSQDNLWYYQTDTGQKIGPFRYQSEAQSNLNKFLSELKQRLDAGPE' A
#
# COMPACT_ATOMS: atom_id res chain seq x y z
N MET A 1 -16.53 26.70 21.88
CA MET A 1 -16.56 26.58 20.41
C MET A 1 -16.19 25.15 20.05
N LYS A 2 -17.10 24.40 19.43
CA LYS A 2 -16.84 23.01 19.01
C LYS A 2 -16.29 23.03 17.60
N LYS A 3 -15.15 22.40 17.38
CA LYS A 3 -14.82 21.55 16.21
C LYS A 3 -13.43 20.97 16.43
N LEU A 4 -13.42 19.70 16.85
CA LEU A 4 -12.23 18.85 16.82
C LEU A 4 -11.74 18.80 15.37
N THR A 5 -10.52 19.28 15.11
CA THR A 5 -9.83 18.99 13.86
C THR A 5 -9.42 17.52 13.91
N SER A 6 -10.32 16.70 13.40
CA SER A 6 -10.07 15.33 12.98
C SER A 6 -9.05 15.35 11.85
N MET A 7 -7.93 14.65 12.04
CA MET A 7 -7.27 13.73 11.10
C MET A 7 -5.85 13.45 11.58
N GLN A 8 -5.73 12.97 12.82
CA GLN A 8 -4.60 12.17 13.22
C GLN A 8 -4.98 10.70 12.94
N MET A 9 -4.80 10.26 11.69
CA MET A 9 -4.75 8.83 11.40
C MET A 9 -3.39 8.33 11.83
N ASN A 10 -3.24 8.18 13.14
CA ASN A 10 -2.21 7.37 13.76
C ASN A 10 -2.58 5.91 13.49
N GLN A 11 -2.12 5.33 12.40
CA GLN A 11 -2.11 3.88 12.23
C GLN A 11 -0.76 3.35 12.71
N GLY A 12 -0.62 3.31 14.04
CA GLY A 12 0.20 2.29 14.67
C GLY A 12 -0.64 1.01 14.68
N GLY A 13 -0.50 0.20 13.64
CA GLY A 13 -1.08 -1.13 13.53
C GLY A 13 0.04 -2.16 13.47
N THR A 14 0.10 -2.98 14.50
CA THR A 14 0.73 -4.32 14.59
C THR A 14 1.35 -4.89 13.32
N GLN A 15 2.57 -5.41 13.46
CA GLN A 15 3.24 -6.35 12.54
C GLN A 15 2.27 -7.45 12.04
N ASP A 16 1.60 -7.17 10.93
CA ASP A 16 0.94 -8.12 10.05
C ASP A 16 1.19 -7.58 8.65
N GLN A 17 1.44 -8.46 7.69
CA GLN A 17 2.09 -8.20 6.40
C GLN A 17 1.18 -7.44 5.41
N GLN A 18 0.58 -6.34 5.85
CA GLN A 18 -0.44 -5.61 5.12
C GLN A 18 0.20 -4.47 4.32
N THR A 19 0.21 -4.66 3.02
CA THR A 19 0.52 -3.61 2.06
C THR A 19 -0.57 -2.54 2.14
N GLU A 20 -0.24 -1.39 2.75
CA GLU A 20 -1.19 -0.31 2.96
C GLU A 20 -1.22 0.65 1.76
N ILE A 21 -2.41 0.83 1.18
CA ILE A 21 -2.69 1.86 0.17
C ILE A 21 -3.14 3.13 0.90
N TYR A 22 -2.47 4.24 0.64
CA TYR A 22 -2.78 5.54 1.22
C TYR A 22 -2.82 6.64 0.16
N SER A 23 -3.45 7.76 0.48
CA SER A 23 -3.45 8.95 -0.37
C SER A 23 -2.64 10.08 0.27
N GLN A 24 -1.81 10.75 -0.52
CA GLN A 24 -1.02 11.91 -0.13
C GLN A 24 -1.09 12.94 -1.25
N ASP A 25 -1.35 14.20 -0.93
CA ASP A 25 -1.41 15.30 -1.92
C ASP A 25 -2.32 15.00 -3.12
N ASN A 26 -3.48 14.38 -2.87
CA ASN A 26 -4.46 13.99 -3.90
C ASN A 26 -3.96 12.92 -4.89
N LEU A 27 -2.85 12.26 -4.56
CA LEU A 27 -2.25 11.14 -5.28
C LEU A 27 -2.27 9.89 -4.40
N TRP A 28 -2.35 8.73 -5.04
CA TRP A 28 -2.42 7.44 -4.37
C TRP A 28 -1.04 6.77 -4.37
N TYR A 29 -0.72 6.12 -3.27
CA TYR A 29 0.53 5.40 -3.04
C TYR A 29 0.22 4.10 -2.32
N TYR A 30 1.14 3.15 -2.41
CA TYR A 30 1.13 2.00 -1.52
C TYR A 30 2.55 1.70 -1.04
N GLN A 31 2.65 1.15 0.17
CA GLN A 31 3.91 0.72 0.74
C GLN A 31 3.99 -0.79 0.76
N THR A 32 5.08 -1.33 0.23
CA THR A 32 5.38 -2.76 0.32
C THR A 32 5.88 -3.10 1.72
N ASP A 33 5.81 -4.38 2.08
CA ASP A 33 6.35 -4.91 3.36
C ASP A 33 7.85 -4.59 3.54
N THR A 34 8.58 -4.44 2.42
CA THR A 34 9.98 -4.00 2.39
C THR A 34 10.18 -2.50 2.69
N GLY A 35 9.12 -1.75 2.96
CA GLY A 35 9.15 -0.30 3.15
C GLY A 35 9.27 0.51 1.85
N GLN A 36 9.15 -0.13 0.68
CA GLN A 36 9.24 0.57 -0.59
C GLN A 36 7.91 1.27 -0.90
N LYS A 37 7.97 2.59 -1.06
CA LYS A 37 6.84 3.39 -1.52
C LYS A 37 6.69 3.30 -3.04
N ILE A 38 5.52 2.91 -3.51
CA ILE A 38 5.17 2.85 -4.94
C ILE A 38 4.07 3.85 -5.25
N GLY A 39 4.26 4.61 -6.33
CA GLY A 39 3.37 5.65 -6.82
C GLY A 39 4.18 6.77 -7.50
N PRO A 40 3.58 7.93 -7.79
CA PRO A 40 2.18 8.28 -7.56
C PRO A 40 1.20 7.64 -8.56
N PHE A 41 0.01 7.33 -8.08
CA PHE A 41 -1.14 6.92 -8.89
C PHE A 41 -2.24 7.98 -8.84
N ARG A 42 -3.02 8.09 -9.91
CA ARG A 42 -4.09 9.09 -9.98
C ARG A 42 -5.37 8.59 -9.31
N TYR A 43 -5.60 7.28 -9.36
CA TYR A 43 -6.76 6.63 -8.75
C TYR A 43 -6.36 5.52 -7.78
N GLN A 44 -7.17 5.31 -6.73
CA GLN A 44 -6.99 4.21 -5.77
C GLN A 44 -6.99 2.85 -6.48
N SER A 45 -7.90 2.65 -7.43
CA SER A 45 -8.04 1.40 -8.19
C SER A 45 -6.79 1.07 -9.00
N GLU A 46 -6.05 2.08 -9.48
CA GLU A 46 -4.77 1.87 -10.16
C GLU A 46 -3.69 1.37 -9.21
N ALA A 47 -3.58 2.01 -8.03
CA ALA A 47 -2.66 1.59 -6.97
C ALA A 47 -2.96 0.15 -6.53
N GLN A 48 -4.24 -0.18 -6.33
CA GLN A 48 -4.68 -1.51 -5.92
C GLN A 48 -4.44 -2.57 -6.99
N SER A 49 -4.72 -2.25 -8.26
CA SER A 49 -4.46 -3.18 -9.37
C SER A 49 -2.97 -3.46 -9.55
N ASN A 50 -2.12 -2.43 -9.39
CA ASN A 50 -0.67 -2.58 -9.41
C ASN A 50 -0.17 -3.44 -8.24
N LEU A 51 -0.65 -3.16 -7.03
CA LEU A 51 -0.30 -3.94 -5.85
C LEU A 51 -0.66 -5.42 -6.02
N ASN A 52 -1.86 -5.72 -6.50
CA ASN A 52 -2.29 -7.11 -6.71
C ASN A 52 -1.44 -7.84 -7.76
N LYS A 53 -1.04 -7.14 -8.83
CA LYS A 53 -0.10 -7.68 -9.83
C LYS A 53 1.27 -7.94 -9.21
N PHE A 54 1.81 -6.98 -8.47
CA PHE A 54 3.10 -7.11 -7.80
C PHE A 54 3.14 -8.29 -6.82
N LEU A 55 2.09 -8.45 -5.99
CA LEU A 55 1.97 -9.60 -5.09
C LEU A 55 1.86 -10.92 -5.84
N SER A 56 1.13 -10.93 -6.95
CA SER A 56 1.01 -12.13 -7.81
C SER A 56 2.34 -12.51 -8.44
N GLU A 57 3.09 -11.54 -8.97
CA GLU A 57 4.44 -11.77 -9.53
C GLU A 57 5.43 -12.24 -8.46
N LEU A 58 5.38 -11.67 -7.25
CA LEU A 58 6.19 -12.14 -6.13
C LEU A 58 5.87 -13.60 -5.79
N LYS A 59 4.57 -13.95 -5.70
CA LYS A 59 4.14 -15.32 -5.45
C LYS A 59 4.60 -16.28 -6.54
N GLN A 60 4.48 -15.89 -7.82
CA GLN A 60 4.95 -16.71 -8.94
C GLN A 60 6.45 -16.94 -8.89
N ARG A 61 7.25 -15.94 -8.51
CA ARG A 61 8.71 -16.09 -8.37
C ARG A 61 9.12 -16.92 -7.16
N LEU A 62 8.36 -16.87 -6.08
CA LEU A 62 8.57 -17.69 -4.88
C LEU A 62 8.20 -19.16 -5.13
N ASP A 63 7.14 -19.40 -5.90
CA ASP A 63 6.67 -20.75 -6.26
C ASP A 63 7.56 -21.40 -7.34
N ALA A 64 8.11 -20.60 -8.25
CA ALA A 64 9.06 -21.03 -9.29
C ALA A 64 10.51 -21.22 -8.79
N GLY A 65 10.69 -21.80 -7.60
CA GLY A 65 12.01 -22.22 -7.10
C GLY A 65 12.71 -23.20 -8.07
N PRO A 66 14.06 -23.21 -8.10
CA PRO A 66 14.84 -23.83 -9.18
C PRO A 66 14.70 -25.35 -9.19
N GLU A 67 14.42 -25.92 -10.36
CA GLU A 67 14.84 -27.29 -10.70
C GLU A 67 16.37 -27.35 -10.88
#